data_AF-A0A432PVS7-F1
#
_entry.id   AF-A0A432PVS7-F1
#
_cell.length_a   1.000
_cell.length_b   1.000
_cell.length_c   1.000
_cell.angle_alpha   90.00
_cell.angle_beta   90.00
_cell.angle_gamma   90.00
#
_symmetry.space_group_name_H-M   'P 1'
#
loop_
_entity.id
_entity.type
_entity.pdbx_description
1 polymer ?
#
loop_
_entity_poly.entity_id
_entity_poly.type
_entity_poly.pdbx_seq_one_letter_code
_entity_poly.pdbx_strand_id
1 'polypeptide(L)'
;MARRKKAGPKYRKVTLSLPKSTYYILLGIAQGDEKKLNKLIRGIIEDKFAESTVEELQMYIMKPEKEHKEEVEETEEAEQTPAE
;
A
#
# COMPACT_ATOMS: atom_id res chain seq x y z
N MET A 1 -28.57 20.02 -18.50
CA MET A 1 -28.00 20.25 -17.16
C MET A 1 -27.22 19.00 -16.75
N ALA A 2 -25.91 19.12 -16.55
CA ALA A 2 -25.06 17.98 -16.19
C ALA A 2 -25.51 17.40 -14.83
N ARG A 3 -25.86 16.11 -14.80
CA ARG A 3 -26.14 15.36 -13.57
C ARG A 3 -24.89 15.47 -12.68
N ARG A 4 -24.94 16.33 -11.65
CA ARG A 4 -23.94 16.33 -10.57
C ARG A 4 -23.96 14.93 -9.96
N LYS A 5 -22.91 14.14 -10.19
CA LYS A 5 -22.67 12.91 -9.43
C LYS A 5 -22.69 13.32 -7.96
N LYS A 6 -23.64 12.80 -7.18
CA LYS A 6 -23.72 13.03 -5.73
C LYS A 6 -22.33 12.71 -5.19
N ALA A 7 -21.61 13.73 -4.73
CA ALA A 7 -20.38 13.50 -3.99
C ALA A 7 -20.79 12.69 -2.76
N GLY A 8 -20.31 11.46 -2.67
CA GLY A 8 -20.55 10.59 -1.52
C GLY A 8 -20.11 11.27 -0.22
N PRO A 9 -20.39 10.63 0.94
CA PRO A 9 -19.93 11.13 2.24
C PRO A 9 -18.46 11.54 2.14
N LYS A 10 -18.12 12.75 2.64
CA LYS A 10 -16.75 13.33 2.58
C LYS A 10 -15.74 12.25 2.96
N TYR A 11 -15.09 11.66 1.95
CA TYR A 11 -14.15 10.57 2.16
C TYR A 11 -13.09 11.06 3.14
N ARG A 12 -12.89 10.33 4.23
CA ARG A 12 -11.81 10.60 5.19
C ARG A 12 -10.51 10.56 4.39
N LYS A 13 -9.71 11.62 4.44
CA LYS A 13 -8.38 11.61 3.81
C LYS A 13 -7.56 10.56 4.53
N VAL A 14 -7.02 9.61 3.77
CA VAL A 14 -6.11 8.58 4.28
C VAL A 14 -4.73 8.88 3.76
N THR A 15 -3.75 8.89 4.66
CA THR A 15 -2.33 8.93 4.32
C THR A 15 -1.81 7.50 4.28
N LEU A 16 -1.14 7.12 3.20
CA LEU A 16 -0.56 5.80 3.02
C LEU A 16 0.96 5.92 3.09
N SER A 17 1.60 5.08 3.89
CA SER A 17 3.03 4.84 3.80
C SER A 17 3.28 3.80 2.72
N LEU A 18 4.14 4.13 1.76
CA LEU A 18 4.54 3.23 0.68
C LEU A 18 6.07 3.12 0.68
N PRO A 19 6.63 1.93 0.37
CA PRO A 19 8.06 1.81 0.09
C PRO A 19 8.47 2.78 -1.02
N LYS A 20 9.66 3.38 -0.88
CA LYS A 20 10.17 4.40 -1.80
C LYS A 20 10.18 3.91 -3.25
N SER A 21 10.60 2.66 -3.46
CA SER A 21 10.58 1.99 -4.77
C SER A 21 9.17 1.93 -5.36
N THR A 22 8.20 1.43 -4.60
CA THR A 22 6.79 1.33 -5.01
C THR A 22 6.21 2.69 -5.35
N TYR A 23 6.47 3.70 -4.52
CA TYR A 23 6.03 5.08 -4.78
C TYR A 23 6.55 5.59 -6.13
N TYR A 24 7.86 5.47 -6.41
CA TYR A 24 8.44 5.97 -7.66
C TYR A 24 8.00 5.18 -8.89
N ILE A 25 7.77 3.87 -8.76
CA ILE A 25 7.20 3.06 -9.85
C ILE A 25 5.79 3.58 -10.20
N LEU A 26 4.92 3.72 -9.19
CA LEU A 26 3.56 4.21 -9.41
C LEU A 26 3.54 5.65 -9.92
N LEU A 27 4.46 6.49 -9.43
CA LEU A 27 4.62 7.86 -9.91
C LEU A 27 5.09 7.91 -11.37
N GLY A 28 6.01 7.01 -11.77
CA GLY A 28 6.45 6.85 -13.14
C GLY A 28 5.31 6.45 -14.08
N ILE A 29 4.48 5.48 -13.67
CA ILE A 29 3.24 5.10 -14.38
C ILE A 29 2.29 6.29 -14.50
N ALA A 30 2.16 7.07 -13.43
CA ALA A 30 1.37 8.29 -13.39
C ALA A 30 2.01 9.49 -14.13
N GLN A 31 3.16 9.28 -14.80
CA GLN A 31 3.89 10.30 -15.55
C GLN A 31 4.31 11.52 -14.69
N GLY A 32 4.64 11.29 -13.42
CA GLY A 32 5.03 12.34 -12.48
C GLY A 32 3.87 13.19 -11.94
N ASP A 33 2.61 12.88 -12.31
CA ASP A 33 1.44 13.65 -11.85
C ASP A 33 0.82 13.01 -10.60
N GLU A 34 0.94 13.69 -9.46
CA GLU A 34 0.37 13.25 -8.18
C GLU A 34 -1.16 13.07 -8.21
N LYS A 35 -1.89 13.83 -9.03
CA LYS A 35 -3.35 13.66 -9.15
C LYS A 35 -3.68 12.38 -9.89
N LYS A 36 -2.89 12.01 -10.90
CA LYS A 36 -3.02 10.71 -11.60
C LYS A 36 -2.60 9.57 -10.68
N LEU A 37 -1.53 9.73 -9.91
CA LEU A 37 -1.09 8.76 -8.91
C LEU A 37 -2.20 8.44 -7.91
N ASN A 38 -2.84 9.46 -7.34
CA ASN A 38 -3.95 9.27 -6.41
C ASN A 38 -5.15 8.53 -7.04
N LYS A 39 -5.45 8.80 -8.33
CA LYS A 39 -6.49 8.07 -9.06
C LYS A 39 -6.08 6.61 -9.33
N LEU A 40 -4.82 6.38 -9.68
CA LEU A 40 -4.27 5.04 -9.91
C LEU A 40 -4.33 4.19 -8.65
N ILE A 41 -3.81 4.71 -7.53
CA ILE A 41 -3.85 4.02 -6.22
C ILE A 41 -5.29 3.69 -5.84
N ARG A 42 -6.21 4.64 -6.04
CA ARG A 42 -7.63 4.41 -5.78
C ARG A 42 -8.21 3.30 -6.65
N GLY A 43 -7.92 3.30 -7.95
CA GLY A 43 -8.36 2.26 -8.88
C GLY A 43 -7.86 0.88 -8.46
N ILE A 44 -6.57 0.75 -8.15
CA ILE A 44 -5.97 -0.51 -7.69
C ILE A 44 -6.70 -1.05 -6.44
N ILE A 45 -7.00 -0.19 -5.48
CA ILE A 45 -7.72 -0.58 -4.26
C ILE A 45 -9.18 -0.98 -4.57
N GLU A 46 -9.86 -0.23 -5.42
CA GLU A 46 -11.24 -0.52 -5.84
C GLU A 46 -11.33 -1.85 -6.61
N ASP A 47 -10.36 -2.13 -7.49
CA ASP A 47 -10.27 -3.37 -8.27
C ASP A 47 -9.98 -4.56 -7.35
N LYS A 48 -8.98 -4.45 -6.46
CA LYS A 48 -8.70 -5.46 -5.42
C LYS A 48 -9.93 -5.76 -4.58
N PHE A 49 -10.68 -4.74 -4.17
CA PHE A 49 -11.87 -4.91 -3.35
C PHE A 49 -13.02 -5.57 -4.13
N ALA A 50 -13.14 -5.30 -5.43
CA ALA A 50 -14.16 -5.92 -6.27
C ALA A 50 -13.88 -7.40 -6.57
N GLU A 51 -12.61 -7.79 -6.62
CA GLU A 51 -12.18 -9.16 -6.91
C GLU A 51 -12.02 -10.03 -5.66
N SER A 52 -11.73 -9.44 -4.50
CA SER A 52 -11.45 -10.20 -3.28
C SER A 52 -12.69 -10.73 -2.56
N THR A 53 -12.54 -11.92 -1.98
CA THR A 53 -13.53 -12.51 -1.08
C THR A 53 -13.43 -11.91 0.33
N VAL A 54 -14.49 -12.08 1.14
CA VAL A 54 -14.49 -11.61 2.55
C VAL A 54 -13.36 -12.26 3.36
N GLU A 55 -13.04 -13.53 3.08
CA GLU A 55 -11.97 -14.28 3.75
C GLU A 55 -10.58 -13.69 3.44
N GLU A 56 -10.31 -13.33 2.18
CA GLU A 56 -9.05 -12.67 1.80
C GLU A 56 -8.88 -11.31 2.45
N LEU A 57 -9.94 -10.51 2.53
CA LEU A 57 -9.90 -9.19 3.18
C LEU A 57 -9.65 -9.32 4.69
N GLN A 58 -10.19 -10.35 5.33
CA GLN A 58 -9.91 -10.64 6.74
C GLN A 58 -8.43 -10.98 6.96
N MET A 59 -7.77 -11.69 6.05
CA MET A 59 -6.34 -12.00 6.18
C MET A 59 -5.45 -10.75 6.23
N TYR A 60 -5.76 -9.70 5.46
CA TYR A 60 -5.00 -8.45 5.50
C TYR A 60 -5.20 -7.66 6.80
N ILE A 61 -6.34 -7.86 7.48
CA ILE A 61 -6.62 -7.23 8.79
C ILE A 61 -5.99 -8.06 9.92
N MET A 62 -5.97 -9.38 9.79
CA MET A 62 -5.47 -10.32 10.79
C MET A 62 -3.95 -10.59 10.71
N LYS A 63 -3.24 -10.03 9.72
CA LYS A 63 -1.77 -9.96 9.70
C LYS A 63 -1.23 -8.65 10.33
N PRO A 64 -1.25 -8.47 11.66
CA PRO A 64 -0.21 -7.70 12.31
C PRO A 64 0.80 -8.66 12.94
N GLU A 65 2.09 -8.29 12.92
CA GLU A 65 3.19 -8.76 13.77
C GLU A 65 4.25 -9.75 13.25
N LYS A 66 4.05 -10.55 12.18
CA LYS A 66 5.10 -11.53 11.81
C LYS A 66 6.18 -11.05 10.86
N GLU A 67 5.90 -10.11 9.96
CA GLU A 67 6.88 -9.72 8.92
C GLU A 67 7.90 -8.67 9.39
N HIS A 68 7.72 -8.06 10.58
CA HIS A 68 8.70 -7.12 11.14
C HIS A 68 9.81 -7.76 11.99
N LYS A 69 9.74 -9.07 12.29
CA LYS A 69 10.76 -9.75 13.10
C LYS A 69 11.87 -10.40 12.28
N GLU A 70 11.58 -10.84 11.05
CA GLU A 70 12.57 -11.54 10.22
C GLU A 70 13.65 -10.59 9.67
N GLU A 71 13.34 -9.30 9.41
CA GLU A 71 14.36 -8.33 8.94
C GLU A 71 15.36 -7.89 10.04
N VAL A 72 15.02 -8.07 11.32
CA VAL A 72 15.89 -7.67 12.45
C VAL A 72 16.86 -8.80 12.83
N GLU A 73 16.46 -10.06 12.69
CA GLU A 73 17.34 -11.20 13.01
C GLU A 73 18.47 -11.39 11.98
N GLU A 74 18.23 -11.11 10.68
CA GLU A 74 19.29 -11.23 9.65
C GLU A 74 20.40 -10.16 9.79
N THR A 75 20.13 -9.01 10.41
CA THR A 75 21.15 -7.97 10.61
C THR A 75 22.00 -8.20 11.85
N GLU A 76 21.48 -8.88 12.87
CA GLU A 76 22.25 -9.18 14.10
C GLU A 76 23.18 -10.40 13.95
N GLU A 77 22.83 -11.39 13.11
CA GLU A 77 23.71 -12.56 12.85
C GLU A 77 24.93 -12.20 11.98
N ALA A 78 24.82 -11.19 11.10
CA ALA A 78 25.91 -10.77 10.22
C ALA A 78 27.00 -9.95 10.93
N GLU A 79 26.70 -9.29 12.06
CA GLU A 79 27.70 -8.52 12.84
C GLU A 79 28.40 -9.35 13.93
N GLN A 80 27.91 -10.55 14.27
CA GLN A 80 28.43 -11.37 15.38
C GLN A 80 29.47 -12.44 15.00
N THR A 81 29.96 -12.47 13.76
CA THR A 81 31.13 -13.30 13.40
C THR A 81 32.42 -12.47 13.24
N PRO A 82 33.10 -12.09 14.34
CA PRO A 82 34.54 -11.85 14.31
C PRO A 82 35.26 -12.97 15.06
N ALA A 83 35.78 -13.96 14.34
CA ALA A 83 36.86 -14.88 14.75
C ALA A 83 37.19 -15.73 13.51
N GLU A 84 38.43 -15.92 13.05
CA GLU A 84 39.76 -15.82 13.67
C GLU A 84 40.80 -15.70 12.53
#